data_AF-A0A285PZU5-F1
#
_entry.id   AF-A0A285PZU5-F1
#
_cell.length_a   1.000
_cell.length_b   1.000
_cell.length_c   1.000
_cell.angle_alpha   90.00
_cell.angle_beta   90.00
_cell.angle_gamma   90.00
#
_symmetry.space_group_name_H-M   'P 1'
#
loop_
_entity.id
_entity.type
_entity.pdbx_description
1 polymer ?
#
loop_
_entity_poly.entity_id
_entity_poly.type
_entity_poly.pdbx_seq_one_letter_code
_entity_poly.pdbx_strand_id
1 'polypeptide(L)'
;MDDISFQHVFSRVYGYLCEAGVEMTSERCRQMLQLIDEAMAEIGEGSNNIVNDRRELTGHRLLKSVMDRLPEYFAIPEVVIPLAAPPLCRGSIGYHRRG
;
A
#
# COMPACT_ATOMS: atom_id res chain seq x y z
N MET A 1 4.87 18.90 0.81
CA MET A 1 4.58 17.45 0.68
C MET A 1 5.30 16.81 1.85
N ASP A 2 4.60 16.08 2.70
CA ASP A 2 5.18 15.55 3.93
C ASP A 2 6.16 14.42 3.61
N ASP A 3 7.39 14.53 4.13
CA ASP A 3 8.40 13.48 4.06
C ASP A 3 7.84 12.15 4.61
N ILE A 4 7.71 11.13 3.74
CA ILE A 4 7.38 9.77 4.21
C ILE A 4 8.63 9.14 4.83
N SER A 5 8.69 9.11 6.15
CA SER A 5 9.72 8.41 6.91
C SER A 5 9.50 6.89 6.92
N PHE A 6 10.54 6.11 7.25
CA PHE A 6 10.41 4.66 7.47
C PHE A 6 9.32 4.33 8.49
N GLN A 7 9.26 5.10 9.58
CA GLN A 7 8.21 4.95 10.60
C GLN A 7 6.82 5.14 10.00
N HIS A 8 6.65 6.09 9.08
CA HIS A 8 5.38 6.29 8.39
C HIS A 8 5.02 5.08 7.50
N VAL A 9 5.97 4.52 6.76
CA VAL A 9 5.76 3.29 5.97
C VAL A 9 5.34 2.13 6.88
N PHE A 10 6.08 1.92 7.97
CA PHE A 10 5.78 0.89 8.96
C PHE A 10 4.36 1.06 9.52
N SER A 11 4.02 2.26 10.01
CA SER A 11 2.69 2.53 10.57
C SER A 11 1.59 2.33 9.53
N ARG A 12 1.84 2.69 8.27
CA ARG A 12 0.87 2.54 7.19
C ARG A 12 0.59 1.08 6.85
N VAL A 13 1.66 0.28 6.73
CA VAL A 13 1.55 -1.15 6.42
C VAL A 13 0.96 -1.92 7.60
N TYR A 14 1.39 -1.62 8.83
CA TYR A 14 0.83 -2.20 10.04
C TYR A 14 -0.67 -1.90 10.16
N GLY A 15 -1.06 -0.63 9.99
CA GLY A 15 -2.46 -0.22 10.02
C GLY A 15 -3.29 -0.93 8.95
N TYR A 16 -2.78 -1.02 7.72
CA TYR A 16 -3.42 -1.73 6.63
C TYR A 16 -3.65 -3.21 6.95
N LEU A 17 -2.65 -3.92 7.49
CA LEU A 17 -2.78 -5.33 7.87
C LEU A 17 -3.82 -5.53 8.97
N CYS A 18 -3.80 -4.70 10.01
CA CYS A 18 -4.81 -4.74 11.07
C CYS A 18 -6.23 -4.47 10.53
N GLU A 19 -6.40 -3.45 9.69
CA GLU A 19 -7.69 -3.11 9.08
C GLU A 19 -8.19 -4.18 8.11
N ALA A 20 -7.27 -4.87 7.42
CA ALA A 20 -7.58 -5.99 6.57
C ALA A 20 -7.93 -7.28 7.34
N GLY A 21 -7.88 -7.25 8.69
CA GLY A 21 -8.21 -8.38 9.54
C GLY A 21 -7.08 -9.37 9.76
N VAL A 22 -5.83 -8.98 9.48
CA VAL A 22 -4.64 -9.78 9.80
C VAL A 22 -4.28 -9.56 11.27
N GLU A 23 -4.24 -10.63 12.06
CA GLU A 23 -3.78 -10.57 13.44
C GLU A 23 -2.25 -10.38 13.48
N MET A 24 -1.81 -9.24 14.00
CA MET A 24 -0.38 -8.88 14.07
C MET A 24 0.32 -9.51 15.27
N THR A 25 0.55 -10.82 15.18
CA THR A 25 1.40 -11.55 16.14
C THR A 25 2.87 -11.13 16.02
N SER A 26 3.69 -11.49 17.01
CA SER A 26 5.15 -11.20 16.99
C SER A 26 5.84 -11.74 15.74
N GLU A 27 5.45 -12.92 15.27
CA GLU A 27 5.97 -13.53 14.04
C GLU A 27 5.57 -12.71 12.80
N ARG A 28 4.32 -12.27 12.71
CA ARG A 28 3.81 -11.44 11.62
C ARG A 28 4.46 -10.05 11.59
N CYS A 29 4.72 -9.46 12.75
CA CYS A 29 5.50 -8.23 12.85
C CYS A 29 6.94 -8.41 12.31
N ARG A 30 7.59 -9.54 12.62
CA ARG A 30 8.92 -9.84 12.06
C ARG A 30 8.89 -10.04 10.56
N GLN A 31 7.90 -10.75 10.03
CA GLN A 31 7.70 -10.91 8.59
C GLN A 31 7.47 -9.57 7.89
N MET A 32 6.70 -8.66 8.49
CA MET A 32 6.48 -7.32 7.96
C MET A 32 7.78 -6.50 7.93
N LEU A 33 8.57 -6.56 9.01
CA LEU A 33 9.88 -5.88 9.06
C LEU A 33 10.82 -6.44 7.99
N GLN A 34 10.88 -7.75 7.83
CA GLN A 34 11.68 -8.42 6.80
C GLN A 34 11.27 -7.98 5.39
N LEU A 35 9.96 -7.91 5.11
CA LEU A 35 9.45 -7.41 3.82
C LEU A 35 9.90 -5.97 3.55
N ILE A 36 9.87 -5.10 4.56
CA ILE A 36 10.32 -3.71 4.40
C ILE A 36 11.83 -3.66 4.17
N ASP A 37 12.62 -4.47 4.89
CA ASP A 37 14.07 -4.55 4.72
C ASP A 37 14.46 -5.02 3.31
N GLU A 38 13.79 -6.05 2.80
CA GLU A 38 14.00 -6.55 1.44
C GLU A 38 13.62 -5.50 0.37
N ALA A 39 12.49 -4.81 0.55
CA ALA A 39 12.10 -3.71 -0.33
C ALA A 39 13.09 -2.51 -0.28
N MET A 40 13.67 -2.21 0.89
CA MET A 40 14.69 -1.17 1.02
C MET A 40 15.98 -1.54 0.28
N ALA A 41 16.42 -2.80 0.37
CA ALA A 41 17.62 -3.28 -0.31
C ALA A 41 17.52 -3.08 -1.83
N GLU A 42 16.39 -3.45 -2.42
CA GLU A 42 16.18 -3.33 -3.87
C GLU A 42 16.14 -1.88 -4.37
N ILE A 43 15.53 -0.98 -3.61
CA ILE A 43 15.48 0.45 -3.95
C ILE A 43 16.88 1.06 -3.90
N GLY A 44 17.73 0.59 -2.98
CA GLY A 44 19.14 0.98 -2.89
C GLY A 44 19.94 0.60 -4.14
N GLU A 45 19.70 -0.57 -4.71
CA GLU A 45 20.40 -1.07 -5.91
C GLU A 45 20.02 -0.31 -7.19
N GLY A 46 18.76 0.14 -7.30
CA GLY A 46 18.25 0.89 -8.46
C GLY A 46 18.61 2.39 -8.48
N SER A 47 19.16 2.94 -7.40
CA SER A 47 19.43 4.38 -7.23
C SER A 47 20.83 4.85 -7.69
N ASN A 48 21.49 4.07 -8.55
CA ASN A 48 22.81 4.45 -9.10
C ASN A 48 22.73 5.42 -10.30
N ASN A 49 21.53 5.84 -10.73
CA ASN A 49 21.36 6.80 -11.81
C ASN A 49 20.31 7.90 -11.49
N ILE A 50 20.85 9.11 -11.25
CA ILE A 50 20.28 10.47 -11.43
C ILE A 50 19.41 11.08 -10.30
N VAL A 51 19.79 12.35 -10.00
CA VAL A 51 19.14 13.50 -9.31
C VAL A 51 19.21 13.59 -7.77
N ASN A 52 19.53 14.80 -7.31
CA ASN A 52 19.78 15.26 -5.94
C ASN A 52 18.50 15.55 -5.15
N ASP A 53 17.44 14.77 -5.36
CA ASP A 53 16.15 14.89 -4.66
C ASP A 53 15.77 13.55 -3.96
N ARG A 54 16.79 12.92 -3.38
CA ARG A 54 16.79 11.47 -3.06
C ARG A 54 16.03 11.09 -1.79
N ARG A 55 15.64 12.04 -0.94
CA ARG A 55 15.04 11.70 0.36
C ARG A 55 13.51 11.64 0.30
N GLU A 56 12.88 12.61 -0.37
CA GLU A 56 11.42 12.73 -0.48
C GLU A 56 10.79 11.60 -1.32
N LEU A 57 11.44 11.19 -2.41
CA LEU A 57 10.96 10.13 -3.31
C LEU A 57 11.18 8.70 -2.77
N THR A 58 12.02 8.53 -1.75
CA THR A 58 12.40 7.19 -1.26
C THR A 58 11.30 6.55 -0.42
N GLY A 59 10.64 7.31 0.46
CA GLY A 59 9.56 6.78 1.32
C GLY A 59 8.34 6.33 0.51
N HIS A 60 7.93 7.10 -0.50
CA HIS A 60 6.83 6.72 -1.39
C HIS A 60 7.16 5.49 -2.24
N ARG A 61 8.38 5.40 -2.77
CA ARG A 61 8.83 4.23 -3.53
C ARG A 61 8.90 2.98 -2.66
N LEU A 62 9.38 3.12 -1.42
CA LEU A 62 9.41 2.06 -0.44
C LEU A 62 8.00 1.57 -0.11
N LEU A 63 7.09 2.50 0.24
CA LEU A 63 5.70 2.14 0.51
C LEU A 63 5.07 1.41 -0.68
N LYS A 64 5.26 1.91 -1.90
CA LYS A 64 4.74 1.25 -3.10
C LYS A 64 5.29 -0.18 -3.23
N SER A 65 6.61 -0.33 -3.13
CA SER A 65 7.28 -1.63 -3.26
C SER A 65 6.80 -2.64 -2.21
N VAL A 66 6.62 -2.18 -0.96
CA VAL A 66 6.11 -3.03 0.13
C VAL A 66 4.66 -3.44 -0.15
N MET A 67 3.80 -2.52 -0.56
CA MET A 67 2.39 -2.80 -0.84
C MET A 67 2.21 -3.75 -2.04
N ASP A 68 3.05 -3.64 -3.07
CA ASP A 68 3.02 -4.52 -4.24
C ASP A 68 3.37 -5.98 -3.87
N ARG A 69 4.26 -6.19 -2.88
CA ARG A 69 4.70 -7.52 -2.41
C ARG A 69 3.91 -8.08 -1.25
N LEU A 70 3.12 -7.24 -0.58
CA LEU A 70 2.38 -7.60 0.62
C LEU A 70 1.54 -8.89 0.46
N PRO A 71 0.86 -9.16 -0.68
CA PRO A 71 0.12 -10.41 -0.89
C PRO A 71 0.98 -11.69 -0.89
N GLU A 72 2.29 -11.58 -1.11
CA GLU A 72 3.21 -12.73 -1.12
C GLU A 72 3.57 -13.17 0.32
N TYR A 73 3.50 -12.25 1.29
CA TYR A 73 3.89 -12.49 2.70
C TYR A 73 2.66 -12.70 3.60
N PHE A 74 1.53 -12.08 3.26
CA PHE A 74 0.32 -12.08 4.06
C PHE A 74 -0.87 -12.58 3.25
N ALA A 75 -1.56 -13.59 3.77
CA ALA A 75 -2.86 -14.00 3.24
C ALA A 75 -3.91 -12.99 3.72
N ILE A 76 -4.18 -11.98 2.90
CA ILE A 76 -5.18 -10.96 3.18
C ILE A 76 -6.58 -11.57 2.99
N PRO A 77 -7.46 -11.53 4.00
CA PRO A 77 -8.84 -11.99 3.85
C PRO A 77 -9.54 -11.28 2.69
N GLU A 78 -10.26 -12.04 1.87
CA GLU A 78 -11.05 -11.47 0.79
C GLU A 78 -12.22 -10.65 1.37
N VAL A 79 -12.33 -9.40 0.96
CA VAL A 79 -13.41 -8.51 1.42
C VAL A 79 -14.70 -8.91 0.71
N VAL A 80 -15.67 -9.40 1.47
CA VAL A 80 -17.03 -9.62 0.95
C VAL A 80 -17.72 -8.26 0.83
N ILE A 81 -17.77 -7.74 -0.40
CA ILE A 81 -18.49 -6.49 -0.68
C ILE A 81 -19.99 -6.76 -0.53
N PRO A 82 -20.71 -6.04 0.33
CA PRO A 82 -22.15 -6.22 0.45
C PRO A 82 -22.82 -5.83 -0.87
N LEU A 83 -23.80 -6.65 -1.28
CA LEU A 83 -24.67 -6.28 -2.38
C LEU A 83 -25.42 -5.00 -2.01
N ALA A 84 -25.42 -4.02 -2.90
CA ALA A 84 -26.15 -2.78 -2.68
C ALA A 84 -27.66 -3.08 -2.48
N ALA A 85 -28.22 -2.54 -1.39
CA ALA A 85 -29.64 -2.64 -1.05
C ALA A 85 -30.19 -1.24 -0.74
N PRO A 86 -31.06 -0.64 -1.59
CA PRO A 86 -31.59 -1.22 -2.83
C PRO A 86 -30.52 -1.42 -3.90
N PRO A 87 -30.75 -2.33 -4.88
CA PRO A 87 -29.85 -2.49 -6.02
C PRO A 87 -29.52 -1.14 -6.65
N LEU A 88 -28.25 -0.89 -6.92
CA LEU A 88 -27.82 0.33 -7.61
C LEU A 88 -28.38 0.31 -9.03
N CYS A 89 -29.56 0.89 -9.19
CA CYS A 89 -30.04 1.31 -10.50
C CYS A 89 -29.10 2.41 -10.96
N ARG A 90 -28.20 2.13 -11.90
CA ARG A 90 -27.46 3.19 -12.61
C ARG A 90 -28.52 4.08 -13.25
N GLY A 91 -28.80 5.21 -12.62
CA GLY A 91 -29.67 6.23 -13.19
C GLY A 91 -29.11 6.57 -14.56
N SER A 92 -29.95 6.47 -15.59
CA SER A 92 -29.68 7.01 -16.91
C SER A 92 -29.71 8.54 -16.84
N ILE A 93 -28.77 9.13 -16.09
CA ILE A 93 -28.50 10.56 -16.18
C ILE A 93 -27.82 10.73 -17.53
N GLY A 94 -28.64 10.94 -18.55
CA GLY A 94 -28.21 11.34 -19.87
C GLY A 94 -27.57 12.71 -19.76
N TYR A 95 -26.28 12.76 -19.44
CA TYR A 95 -25.48 13.96 -19.65
C TYR A 95 -25.50 14.23 -21.15
N HIS A 96 -26.41 15.10 -21.58
CA HIS A 96 -26.46 15.56 -22.95
C HIS A 96 -25.13 16.30 -23.18
N ARG A 97 -24.30 15.76 -24.07
CA ARG A 97 -23.15 16.48 -24.60
C ARG A 97 -23.72 17.63 -25.42
N ARG A 98 -23.87 18.82 -24.82
CA ARG A 98 -24.00 20.06 -25.61
C ARG A 98 -22.70 20.17 -26.43
N GLY A 99 -22.84 20.01 -27.74
CA GLY A 99 -21.82 20.37 -28.71
C GLY A 99 -21.66 21.87 -28.82
#